data_AF-A0A8J2U233-F1
#
_entry.id   AF-A0A8J2U233-F1
#
_cell.length_a   1.000
_cell.length_b   1.000
_cell.length_c   1.000
_cell.angle_alpha   90.00
_cell.angle_beta   90.00
_cell.angle_gamma   90.00
#
_symmetry.space_group_name_H-M   'P 1'
#
loop_
_entity.id
_entity.type
_entity.pdbx_description
1 polymer ?
#
loop_
_entity_poly.entity_id
_entity_poly.type
_entity_poly.pdbx_seq_one_letter_code
_entity_poly.pdbx_strand_id
1 'polypeptide(L)'
;MKPIITLLLMLLLASPLALAKGEYMSQSAFLTQAFGESIPARQTLWLRGDLKKDVTALLGHRYGKIRLHYWQQGTTTSWILEQIGKERPITAGFVVDQQRIVQAHVLVFRESRGWEIKRSAFTQQFEFTELTDDNRLSKHIDGITGATLSVNAMNRMAKLALRLDQEVQLTLAHHQTN
;
A
#
# COMPACT_ATOMS: atom_id res chain seq x y z
N MET A 1 -23.51 -10.75 -59.76
CA MET A 1 -22.21 -11.02 -59.10
C MET A 1 -22.04 -10.00 -57.98
N LYS A 2 -22.05 -10.52 -56.74
CA LYS A 2 -21.79 -9.98 -55.37
C LYS A 2 -21.83 -8.45 -55.11
N PRO A 3 -22.74 -7.97 -54.23
CA PRO A 3 -22.67 -6.65 -53.62
C PRO A 3 -21.70 -6.64 -52.40
N ILE A 4 -21.01 -5.52 -52.24
CA ILE A 4 -20.04 -5.26 -51.17
C ILE A 4 -20.78 -4.97 -49.86
N ILE A 5 -20.32 -5.69 -48.84
CA ILE A 5 -20.82 -5.73 -47.46
C ILE A 5 -20.46 -4.43 -46.74
N THR A 6 -21.45 -3.77 -46.14
CA THR A 6 -21.21 -2.79 -45.08
C THR A 6 -22.34 -2.90 -44.07
N LEU A 7 -22.15 -3.73 -43.05
CA LEU A 7 -22.98 -3.71 -41.85
C LEU A 7 -22.07 -3.51 -40.64
N LEU A 8 -22.10 -2.28 -40.16
CA LEU A 8 -21.40 -1.73 -39.01
C LEU A 8 -21.89 -2.44 -37.73
N LEU A 9 -21.07 -3.34 -37.19
CA LEU A 9 -21.32 -4.00 -35.91
C LEU A 9 -20.89 -3.08 -34.76
N MET A 10 -21.81 -2.25 -34.29
CA MET A 10 -21.67 -1.51 -33.03
C MET A 10 -21.91 -2.49 -31.86
N LEU A 11 -20.90 -3.31 -31.54
CA LEU A 11 -20.94 -4.16 -30.35
C LEU A 11 -20.47 -3.33 -29.15
N LEU A 12 -21.42 -2.94 -28.32
CA LEU A 12 -21.21 -2.26 -27.05
C LEU A 12 -20.37 -3.17 -26.13
N LEU A 13 -19.07 -2.88 -25.96
CA LEU A 13 -18.21 -3.54 -24.97
C LEU A 13 -18.60 -3.07 -23.55
N ALA A 14 -19.70 -3.58 -23.01
CA ALA A 14 -19.88 -3.61 -21.57
C ALA A 14 -19.06 -4.78 -21.00
N SER A 15 -17.77 -4.55 -20.77
CA SER A 15 -16.94 -5.54 -20.07
C SER A 15 -17.37 -5.59 -18.61
N PRO A 16 -17.71 -6.76 -18.04
CA PRO A 16 -17.92 -6.85 -16.60
C PRO A 16 -16.60 -6.52 -15.90
N LEU A 17 -16.64 -5.64 -14.89
CA LEU A 17 -15.54 -5.48 -13.94
C LEU A 17 -15.34 -6.83 -13.26
N ALA A 18 -14.41 -7.64 -13.78
CA ALA A 18 -13.98 -8.86 -13.15
C ALA A 18 -13.24 -8.47 -11.87
N LEU A 19 -13.97 -8.41 -10.76
CA LEU A 19 -13.39 -8.20 -9.45
C LEU A 19 -12.53 -9.44 -9.17
N ALA A 20 -11.21 -9.25 -9.18
CA ALA A 20 -10.29 -10.36 -9.06
C ALA A 20 -10.51 -11.03 -7.70
N LYS A 21 -10.62 -12.37 -7.68
CA LYS A 21 -10.82 -13.12 -6.44
C LYS A 21 -9.78 -12.69 -5.39
N GLY A 22 -10.26 -12.16 -4.26
CA GLY A 22 -9.44 -11.70 -3.15
C GLY A 22 -9.15 -10.20 -3.12
N GLU A 23 -9.64 -9.41 -4.08
CA GLU A 23 -9.65 -7.95 -3.98
C GLU A 23 -10.79 -7.50 -3.03
N TYR A 24 -10.41 -6.77 -1.98
CA TYR A 24 -11.32 -6.21 -0.98
C TYR A 24 -11.57 -4.73 -1.19
N MET A 25 -10.57 -4.02 -1.72
CA MET A 25 -10.66 -2.60 -2.06
C MET A 25 -9.74 -2.33 -3.24
N SER A 26 -10.25 -1.67 -4.27
CA SER A 26 -9.44 -1.30 -5.42
C SER A 26 -8.44 -0.19 -5.06
N GLN A 27 -7.35 -0.11 -5.80
CA GLN A 27 -6.39 1.00 -5.66
C GLN A 27 -7.06 2.36 -5.86
N SER A 28 -7.97 2.49 -6.83
CA SER A 28 -8.66 3.76 -7.07
C SER A 28 -9.54 4.15 -5.89
N ALA A 29 -10.33 3.22 -5.34
CA ALA A 29 -11.15 3.48 -4.16
C ALA A 29 -10.28 3.89 -2.96
N PHE A 30 -9.15 3.20 -2.74
CA PHE A 30 -8.22 3.53 -1.67
C PHE A 30 -7.64 4.95 -1.82
N LEU A 31 -7.20 5.31 -3.03
CA LEU A 31 -6.65 6.64 -3.31
C LEU A 31 -7.71 7.74 -3.24
N THR A 32 -8.95 7.46 -3.67
CA THR A 32 -10.07 8.39 -3.51
C THR A 32 -10.41 8.61 -2.03
N GLN A 33 -10.34 7.57 -1.20
CA GLN A 33 -10.52 7.74 0.24
C GLN A 33 -9.39 8.55 0.88
N ALA A 34 -8.16 8.43 0.37
CA ALA A 34 -7.00 9.15 0.87
C ALA A 34 -6.94 10.64 0.46
N PHE A 35 -7.33 10.96 -0.79
CA PHE A 35 -7.12 12.29 -1.39
C PHE A 35 -8.40 12.94 -1.93
N GLY A 36 -9.57 12.30 -1.79
CA GLY A 36 -10.81 12.75 -2.42
C GLY A 36 -10.81 12.55 -3.93
N GLU A 37 -11.50 13.44 -4.65
CA GLU A 37 -11.64 13.35 -6.11
C GLU A 37 -10.36 13.76 -6.87
N SER A 38 -9.48 14.55 -6.24
CA SER A 38 -8.24 15.04 -6.85
C SER A 38 -7.05 14.19 -6.39
N ILE A 39 -6.94 12.98 -6.95
CA ILE A 39 -5.81 12.10 -6.69
C ILE A 39 -4.54 12.70 -7.33
N PRO A 40 -3.44 12.90 -6.57
CA PRO A 40 -2.22 13.46 -7.12
C PRO A 40 -1.55 12.52 -8.14
N ALA A 41 -0.57 13.04 -8.88
CA ALA A 41 0.19 12.21 -9.81
C ALA A 41 1.00 11.14 -9.07
N ARG A 42 1.08 9.94 -9.67
CA ARG A 42 1.89 8.83 -9.15
C ARG A 42 3.38 9.17 -9.24
N GLN A 43 4.06 9.14 -8.10
CA GLN A 43 5.50 9.38 -7.98
C GLN A 43 6.28 8.05 -7.87
N THR A 44 7.62 8.13 -7.90
CA THR A 44 8.50 6.96 -7.83
C THR A 44 9.65 7.21 -6.86
N LEU A 45 9.77 6.34 -5.85
CA LEU A 45 10.90 6.29 -4.93
C LEU A 45 11.81 5.12 -5.28
N TRP A 46 13.11 5.38 -5.46
CA TRP A 46 14.10 4.36 -5.77
C TRP A 46 14.78 3.84 -4.49
N LEU A 47 14.76 2.52 -4.28
CA LEU A 47 15.44 1.88 -3.16
C LEU A 47 16.92 1.68 -3.49
N ARG A 48 17.76 2.66 -3.11
CA ARG A 48 19.21 2.67 -3.34
C ARG A 48 19.96 3.07 -2.07
N GLY A 49 21.28 2.90 -2.08
CA GLY A 49 22.16 3.35 -1.01
C GLY A 49 21.71 2.86 0.37
N ASP A 50 21.64 3.78 1.31
CA ASP A 50 21.32 3.50 2.71
C ASP A 50 19.85 3.16 2.91
N LEU A 51 18.92 3.81 2.20
CA LEU A 51 17.50 3.44 2.22
C LEU A 51 17.27 1.94 1.93
N LYS A 52 18.01 1.38 0.97
CA LYS A 52 17.90 -0.06 0.65
C LYS A 52 18.41 -0.94 1.81
N LYS A 53 19.48 -0.53 2.50
CA LYS A 53 20.01 -1.25 3.65
C LYS A 53 19.03 -1.19 4.82
N ASP A 54 18.50 0.00 5.10
CA ASP A 54 17.53 0.26 6.16
C ASP A 54 16.27 -0.58 5.95
N VAL A 55 15.69 -0.55 4.75
CA VAL A 55 14.51 -1.36 4.41
C VAL A 55 14.80 -2.86 4.59
N THR A 56 15.99 -3.33 4.25
CA THR A 56 16.37 -4.74 4.43
C THR A 56 16.47 -5.09 5.91
N ALA A 57 17.08 -4.23 6.74
CA ALA A 57 17.18 -4.43 8.18
C ALA A 57 15.79 -4.39 8.84
N LEU A 58 14.96 -3.41 8.48
CA LEU A 58 13.59 -3.22 8.96
C LEU A 58 12.70 -4.45 8.69
N LEU A 59 12.82 -5.02 7.48
CA LEU A 59 12.04 -6.17 7.06
C LEU A 59 12.68 -7.51 7.45
N GLY A 60 13.94 -7.54 7.88
CA GLY A 60 14.68 -8.79 8.17
C GLY A 60 14.90 -9.68 6.94
N HIS A 61 14.60 -9.19 5.74
CA HIS A 61 14.86 -9.86 4.46
C HIS A 61 14.96 -8.82 3.35
N ARG A 62 15.49 -9.23 2.20
CA ARG A 62 15.57 -8.35 1.03
C ARG A 62 14.17 -7.99 0.53
N TYR A 63 13.93 -6.70 0.30
CA TYR A 63 12.72 -6.27 -0.40
C TYR A 63 12.86 -6.56 -1.90
N GLY A 64 11.88 -7.25 -2.49
CA GLY A 64 11.98 -7.75 -3.87
C GLY A 64 11.95 -6.65 -4.95
N LYS A 65 11.53 -5.44 -4.62
CA LYS A 65 11.40 -4.32 -5.57
C LYS A 65 12.59 -3.36 -5.47
N ILE A 66 12.97 -2.77 -6.61
CA ILE A 66 14.04 -1.76 -6.71
C ILE A 66 13.47 -0.34 -6.60
N ARG A 67 12.17 -0.17 -6.87
CA ARG A 67 11.45 1.09 -6.76
C ARG A 67 10.03 0.85 -6.29
N LEU A 68 9.45 1.87 -5.69
CA LEU A 68 8.09 1.91 -5.19
C LEU A 68 7.37 3.10 -5.78
N HIS A 69 6.07 2.92 -6.02
CA HIS A 69 5.19 4.02 -6.40
C HIS A 69 4.47 4.52 -5.16
N TYR A 70 4.28 5.83 -5.12
CA TYR A 70 3.53 6.50 -4.06
C TYR A 70 2.77 7.69 -4.62
N TRP A 71 1.87 8.23 -3.81
CA TRP A 71 1.11 9.42 -4.08
C TRP A 71 1.35 10.40 -2.94
N GLN A 72 1.35 11.70 -3.23
CA GLN A 72 1.63 12.70 -2.22
C GLN A 72 0.85 13.99 -2.49
N GLN A 73 0.31 14.56 -1.42
CA GLN A 73 -0.27 15.89 -1.41
C GLN A 73 0.11 16.57 -0.09
N GLY A 74 0.92 17.64 -0.15
CA GLY A 74 1.49 18.27 1.04
C GLY A 74 2.37 17.29 1.82
N THR A 75 2.10 17.14 3.12
CA THR A 75 2.77 16.18 4.02
C THR A 75 2.19 14.77 3.94
N THR A 76 1.01 14.59 3.33
CA THR A 76 0.35 13.30 3.23
C THR A 76 0.94 12.47 2.09
N THR A 77 1.39 11.25 2.39
CA THR A 77 1.80 10.24 1.42
C THR A 77 0.88 9.01 1.47
N SER A 78 0.72 8.34 0.34
CA SER A 78 -0.03 7.08 0.24
C SER A 78 0.81 6.01 -0.45
N TRP A 79 0.85 4.85 0.19
CA TRP A 79 1.71 3.71 -0.15
C TRP A 79 0.87 2.46 -0.35
N ILE A 80 1.08 1.77 -1.46
CA ILE A 80 0.50 0.45 -1.70
C ILE A 80 1.63 -0.56 -1.71
N LEU A 81 1.67 -1.38 -0.66
CA LEU A 81 2.76 -2.27 -0.34
C LEU A 81 2.31 -3.72 -0.41
N GLU A 82 3.29 -4.61 -0.55
CA GLU A 82 3.06 -6.04 -0.62
C GLU A 82 4.06 -6.79 0.26
N GLN A 83 3.55 -7.78 1.00
CA GLN A 83 4.34 -8.75 1.77
C GLN A 83 3.73 -10.14 1.65
N ILE A 84 4.56 -11.18 1.72
CA ILE A 84 4.08 -12.55 1.81
C ILE A 84 3.45 -12.77 3.18
N GLY A 85 2.23 -13.32 3.20
CA GLY A 85 1.58 -13.82 4.40
C GLY A 85 2.17 -15.17 4.79
N LYS A 86 1.38 -16.23 4.66
CA LYS A 86 1.87 -17.61 4.78
C LYS A 86 2.52 -18.09 3.48
N GLU A 87 1.84 -17.91 2.37
CA GLU A 87 2.20 -18.47 1.06
C GLU A 87 1.89 -17.53 -0.11
N ARG A 88 0.98 -16.57 0.07
CA ARG A 88 0.55 -15.64 -0.98
C ARG A 88 0.81 -14.19 -0.58
N PRO A 89 1.01 -13.29 -1.56
CA PRO A 89 1.14 -11.87 -1.26
C PRO A 89 -0.17 -11.28 -0.74
N ILE A 90 -0.02 -10.48 0.31
CA ILE A 90 -1.00 -9.55 0.86
C ILE A 90 -0.64 -8.16 0.33
N THR A 91 -1.61 -7.47 -0.24
CA THR A 91 -1.47 -6.08 -0.69
C THR A 91 -2.23 -5.18 0.25
N ALA A 92 -1.56 -4.18 0.83
CA ALA A 92 -2.17 -3.23 1.75
C ALA A 92 -1.78 -1.79 1.40
N GLY A 93 -2.74 -0.90 1.61
CA GLY A 93 -2.60 0.54 1.47
C GLY A 93 -2.37 1.19 2.84
N PHE A 94 -1.44 2.14 2.90
CA PHE A 94 -1.18 2.96 4.07
C PHE A 94 -1.15 4.43 3.66
N VAL A 95 -1.89 5.27 4.36
CA VAL A 95 -1.79 6.72 4.26
C VAL A 95 -1.03 7.21 5.47
N VAL A 96 0.03 7.98 5.24
CA VAL A 96 0.90 8.55 6.27
C VAL A 96 0.82 10.06 6.15
N ASP A 97 0.62 10.74 7.27
CA ASP A 97 0.70 12.19 7.35
C ASP A 97 1.47 12.58 8.62
N GLN A 98 2.40 13.53 8.49
CA GLN A 98 3.27 13.96 9.59
C GLN A 98 3.93 12.80 10.33
N GLN A 99 4.56 11.87 9.59
CA GLN A 99 5.20 10.65 10.10
C GLN A 99 4.28 9.71 10.91
N ARG A 100 2.95 9.83 10.79
CA ARG A 100 1.96 8.99 11.44
C ARG A 100 1.07 8.30 10.43
N ILE A 101 0.77 7.02 10.64
CA ILE A 101 -0.25 6.35 9.84
C ILE A 101 -1.62 6.96 10.19
N VAL A 102 -2.34 7.48 9.21
CA VAL A 102 -3.70 8.01 9.38
C VAL A 102 -4.76 7.07 8.82
N GLN A 103 -4.39 6.17 7.90
CA GLN A 103 -5.29 5.13 7.38
C GLN A 103 -4.49 3.88 6.99
N ALA A 104 -5.08 2.71 7.22
CA ALA A 104 -4.55 1.43 6.73
C ALA A 104 -5.70 0.56 6.20
N HIS A 105 -5.50 -0.08 5.05
CA HIS A 105 -6.48 -0.97 4.43
C HIS A 105 -5.83 -2.17 3.78
N VAL A 106 -6.44 -3.35 3.93
CA VAL A 106 -6.09 -4.52 3.11
C VAL A 106 -6.80 -4.41 1.77
N LEU A 107 -6.03 -4.30 0.69
CA LEU A 107 -6.57 -4.13 -0.66
C LEU A 107 -6.79 -5.48 -1.34
N VAL A 108 -5.82 -6.39 -1.23
CA VAL A 108 -5.91 -7.72 -1.82
C VAL A 108 -5.35 -8.77 -0.86
N PHE A 109 -6.12 -9.83 -0.63
CA PHE A 109 -5.69 -10.96 0.18
C PHE A 109 -6.24 -12.28 -0.39
N ARG A 110 -5.36 -13.27 -0.52
CA ARG A 110 -5.58 -14.47 -1.37
C ARG A 110 -5.35 -15.79 -0.64
N GLU A 111 -5.27 -15.77 0.68
CA GLU A 111 -5.09 -16.98 1.50
C GLU A 111 -6.41 -17.45 2.10
N SER A 112 -6.45 -18.70 2.57
CA SER A 112 -7.65 -19.30 3.14
C SER A 112 -7.93 -18.87 4.59
N ARG A 113 -6.91 -18.45 5.34
CA ARG A 113 -7.00 -18.09 6.77
C ARG A 113 -6.25 -16.80 7.04
N GLY A 114 -6.72 -16.05 8.03
CA GLY A 114 -6.13 -14.77 8.39
C GLY A 114 -6.67 -13.61 7.57
N TRP A 115 -7.82 -13.78 6.90
CA TRP A 115 -8.53 -12.70 6.19
C TRP A 115 -9.10 -11.65 7.15
N GLU A 116 -9.17 -11.97 8.44
CA GLU A 116 -9.63 -11.10 9.52
C GLU A 116 -8.83 -9.80 9.62
N ILE A 117 -7.59 -9.77 9.11
CA ILE A 117 -6.78 -8.54 9.02
C ILE A 117 -7.43 -7.44 8.17
N LYS A 118 -8.42 -7.76 7.33
CA LYS A 118 -9.14 -6.76 6.53
C LYS A 118 -10.18 -5.99 7.33
N ARG A 119 -10.55 -6.46 8.53
CA ARG A 119 -11.61 -5.86 9.34
C ARG A 119 -11.13 -4.50 9.86
N SER A 120 -12.02 -3.52 9.89
CA SER A 120 -11.73 -2.17 10.40
C SER A 120 -11.16 -2.21 11.82
N ALA A 121 -11.70 -3.05 12.70
CA ALA A 121 -11.22 -3.22 14.07
C ALA A 121 -9.73 -3.64 14.16
N PHE A 122 -9.20 -4.32 13.15
CA PHE A 122 -7.77 -4.60 13.06
C PHE A 122 -7.00 -3.43 12.44
N THR A 123 -7.45 -2.93 11.28
CA THR A 123 -6.68 -1.91 10.55
C THR A 123 -6.63 -0.55 11.25
N GLN A 124 -7.66 -0.20 12.04
CA GLN A 124 -7.69 1.04 12.84
C GLN A 124 -6.63 1.05 13.95
N GLN A 125 -6.09 -0.11 14.34
CA GLN A 125 -5.02 -0.16 15.35
C GLN A 125 -3.75 0.57 14.87
N PHE A 126 -3.53 0.64 13.55
CA PHE A 126 -2.40 1.35 12.95
C PHE A 126 -2.56 2.87 12.96
N GLU A 127 -3.76 3.42 13.15
CA GLU A 127 -3.97 4.86 13.19
C GLU A 127 -3.16 5.49 14.34
N PHE A 128 -2.55 6.65 14.04
CA PHE A 128 -1.63 7.40 14.91
C PHE A 128 -0.38 6.60 15.33
N THR A 129 -0.03 5.54 14.60
CA THR A 129 1.21 4.82 14.84
C THR A 129 2.36 5.48 14.09
N GLU A 130 3.51 5.53 14.76
CA GLU A 130 4.77 6.10 14.28
C GLU A 130 5.85 5.00 14.22
N LEU A 131 6.95 5.31 13.54
CA LEU A 131 8.15 4.49 13.57
C LEU A 131 9.11 5.08 14.59
N THR A 132 9.40 4.33 15.64
CA THR A 132 10.38 4.71 16.66
C THR A 132 11.80 4.64 16.10
N ASP A 133 12.76 5.26 16.79
CA ASP A 133 14.19 5.19 16.46
C ASP A 133 14.71 3.74 16.36
N ASP A 134 14.14 2.84 17.16
CA ASP A 134 14.46 1.40 17.16
C ASP A 134 13.79 0.61 16.03
N ASN A 135 13.21 1.26 15.01
CA ASN A 135 12.49 0.61 13.91
C ASN A 135 11.27 -0.24 14.35
N ARG A 136 10.60 0.20 15.41
CA ARG A 136 9.37 -0.42 15.95
C ARG A 136 8.17 0.49 15.72
N LEU A 137 6.99 -0.11 15.72
CA LEU A 137 5.76 0.66 15.79
C LEU A 137 5.61 1.22 17.21
N SER A 138 5.22 2.49 17.33
CA SER A 138 5.02 3.15 18.63
C SER A 138 3.87 2.55 19.44
N LYS A 139 2.93 1.89 18.76
CA LYS A 139 1.78 1.19 19.36
C LYS A 139 1.93 -0.32 19.23
N HIS A 140 1.42 -1.04 20.23
CA HIS A 140 1.19 -2.48 20.10
C HIS A 140 0.00 -2.73 19.16
N ILE A 141 0.17 -3.70 18.26
CA ILE A 141 -0.90 -4.17 17.38
C ILE A 141 -1.30 -5.56 17.86
N ASP A 142 -2.54 -5.68 18.30
CA ASP A 142 -3.10 -6.93 18.80
C ASP A 142 -3.10 -7.99 17.70
N GLY A 143 -2.69 -9.19 18.09
CA GLY A 143 -2.72 -10.34 17.20
C GLY A 143 -4.14 -10.80 16.88
N ILE A 144 -4.24 -11.60 15.84
CA ILE A 144 -5.45 -12.38 15.53
C ILE A 144 -5.08 -13.85 15.64
N THR A 145 -5.84 -14.59 16.46
CA THR A 145 -5.64 -16.02 16.66
C THR A 145 -5.62 -16.77 15.32
N GLY A 146 -4.56 -17.54 15.07
CA GLY A 146 -4.40 -18.31 13.83
C GLY A 146 -3.99 -17.49 12.60
N ALA A 147 -3.72 -16.19 12.74
CA ALA A 147 -3.36 -15.29 11.65
C ALA A 147 -2.04 -14.53 11.89
N THR A 148 -1.15 -15.07 12.72
CA THR A 148 0.12 -14.44 13.11
C THR A 148 0.97 -13.99 11.91
N LEU A 149 1.04 -14.80 10.85
CA LEU A 149 1.80 -14.45 9.65
C LEU A 149 1.19 -13.26 8.89
N SER A 150 -0.13 -13.22 8.77
CA SER A 150 -0.85 -12.08 8.17
C SER A 150 -0.68 -10.80 8.99
N VAL A 151 -0.76 -10.89 10.32
CA VAL A 151 -0.50 -9.76 11.22
C VAL A 151 0.93 -9.26 11.09
N ASN A 152 1.92 -10.17 11.06
CA ASN A 152 3.32 -9.81 10.88
C ASN A 152 3.58 -9.15 9.52
N ALA A 153 2.95 -9.63 8.45
CA ALA A 153 3.04 -9.01 7.14
C ALA A 153 2.49 -7.57 7.14
N MET A 154 1.35 -7.33 7.79
CA MET A 154 0.79 -5.99 7.98
C MET A 154 1.73 -5.08 8.79
N ASN A 155 2.27 -5.58 9.91
CA ASN A 155 3.24 -4.82 10.72
C ASN A 155 4.50 -4.45 9.93
N ARG A 156 5.03 -5.37 9.10
CA ARG A 156 6.18 -5.09 8.23
C ARG A 156 5.86 -4.02 7.19
N MET A 157 4.69 -4.07 6.55
CA MET A 157 4.27 -3.06 5.58
C MET A 157 4.02 -1.70 6.24
N ALA A 158 3.42 -1.66 7.43
CA ALA A 158 3.20 -0.40 8.17
C ALA A 158 4.53 0.30 8.49
N LYS A 159 5.50 -0.43 9.05
CA LYS A 159 6.85 0.09 9.29
C LYS A 159 7.51 0.57 8.01
N LEU A 160 7.38 -0.19 6.93
CA LEU A 160 7.93 0.18 5.64
C LEU A 160 7.32 1.48 5.13
N ALA A 161 5.99 1.64 5.19
CA ALA A 161 5.33 2.88 4.78
C ALA A 161 5.88 4.10 5.55
N LEU A 162 6.03 3.98 6.88
CA LEU A 162 6.58 5.05 7.72
C LEU A 162 8.03 5.39 7.37
N ARG A 163 8.90 4.39 7.18
CA ARG A 163 10.30 4.62 6.79
C ARG A 163 10.42 5.27 5.41
N LEU A 164 9.54 4.91 4.47
CA LEU A 164 9.52 5.49 3.12
C LEU A 164 8.98 6.92 3.14
N ASP A 165 7.96 7.21 3.97
CA ASP A 165 7.49 8.57 4.19
C ASP A 165 8.63 9.45 4.73
N GLN A 166 9.35 9.01 5.77
CA GLN A 166 10.52 9.73 6.30
C GLN A 166 11.53 10.10 5.19
N GLU A 167 11.83 9.18 4.28
CA GLU A 167 12.72 9.46 3.15
C GLU A 167 12.20 10.56 2.22
N VAL A 168 10.90 10.49 1.89
CA VAL A 168 10.24 11.47 1.02
C VAL A 168 10.23 12.85 1.70
N GLN A 169 9.88 12.92 2.99
CA GLN A 169 9.85 14.18 3.73
C GLN A 169 11.25 14.80 3.87
N LEU A 170 12.28 13.98 4.12
CA LEU A 170 13.67 14.44 4.14
C LEU A 170 14.05 15.05 2.79
N THR A 171 13.72 14.38 1.68
CA THR A 171 14.04 14.88 0.33
C THR A 171 13.38 16.24 0.06
N LEU A 172 12.13 16.44 0.49
CA LEU A 172 11.41 17.70 0.32
C LEU A 172 12.03 18.84 1.13
N ALA A 173 12.45 18.57 2.36
CA ALA A 173 13.09 19.57 3.22
C ALA A 173 14.41 20.10 2.61
N HIS A 174 15.19 19.21 1.98
CA HIS A 174 16.43 19.61 1.27
C HIS A 174 16.17 20.45 0.01
N HIS A 175 15.02 20.25 -0.65
CA HIS A 175 14.64 21.05 -1.82
C HIS A 175 14.09 22.43 -1.46
N GLN A 176 13.58 22.63 -0.26
CA GLN A 176 13.06 23.94 0.20
C GLN A 176 14.15 24.87 0.79
N THR A 177 15.33 24.32 1.10
CA THR A 177 16.44 25.03 1.72
C THR A 177 17.55 25.44 0.75
N ASN A 178 17.40 25.12 -0.54
CA ASN A 178 18.26 25.56 -1.65
C ASN A 178 17.47 26.46 -2.61
#